data_AF-C2CKQ5-F1
#
_entry.id   AF-C2CKQ5-F1
#
_cell.length_a   1.000
_cell.length_b   1.000
_cell.length_c   1.000
_cell.angle_alpha   90.00
_cell.angle_beta   90.00
_cell.angle_gamma   90.00
#
_symmetry.space_group_name_H-M   'P 1'
#
loop_
_entity.id
_entity.type
_entity.pdbx_description
1 polymer ?
#
loop_
_entity_poly.entity_id
_entity_poly.type
_entity_poly.pdbx_seq_one_letter_code
_entity_poly.pdbx_strand_id
1 'polypeptide(L)'
;NIIINSNKEVIDDDIVNGFEEFKEFYPNKNKENIGFDLDSHIKDDYWIIEFNEGSSLIEKDYTGQRLTKELLDEIREIDEKIRLHNKTLGEDEYGQMTDEWEGYSKFYFDHIVDGKIVDHYKIDIGDGNEINQRDFEFLYEQIGKSQIELNQTIE
;
A
#
# COMPACT_ATOMS: atom_id res chain seq x y z
N ASN A 1 -32.95 36.13 48.01
CA ASN A 1 -31.52 35.84 47.78
C ASN A 1 -31.46 34.65 46.82
N ILE A 2 -31.04 34.69 45.56
CA ILE A 2 -30.13 35.54 44.78
C ILE A 2 -30.52 35.35 43.29
N ILE A 3 -30.43 36.42 42.48
CA ILE A 3 -30.44 36.42 41.00
C ILE A 3 -28.98 36.12 40.55
N ILE A 4 -28.65 35.43 39.43
CA ILE A 4 -28.17 36.04 38.16
C ILE A 4 -27.55 34.96 37.23
N ASN A 5 -28.04 34.94 35.98
CA ASN A 5 -27.44 34.80 34.62
C ASN A 5 -26.32 33.81 34.20
N SER A 6 -26.65 33.13 33.09
CA SER A 6 -26.00 33.10 31.75
C SER A 6 -24.64 32.43 31.49
N ASN A 7 -24.62 31.44 30.59
CA ASN A 7 -24.06 31.52 29.21
C ASN A 7 -23.72 30.14 28.60
N LYS A 8 -23.92 30.04 27.26
CA LYS A 8 -23.38 29.07 26.29
C LYS A 8 -23.94 27.64 26.33
N GLU A 9 -24.24 26.97 25.23
CA GLU A 9 -23.82 27.14 23.83
C GLU A 9 -24.92 26.55 22.93
N VAL A 10 -25.29 27.28 21.86
CA VAL A 10 -26.14 26.74 20.78
C VAL A 10 -25.27 25.71 20.06
N ILE A 11 -25.60 24.44 20.20
CA ILE A 11 -25.05 23.39 19.34
C ILE A 11 -25.96 23.37 18.11
N ASP A 12 -25.38 23.59 16.93
CA ASP A 12 -26.10 23.62 15.66
C ASP A 12 -26.98 22.36 15.50
N ASP A 13 -28.27 22.57 15.26
CA ASP A 13 -29.27 21.51 15.03
C ASP A 13 -28.93 20.60 13.83
N ASP A 14 -27.98 21.02 12.98
CA ASP A 14 -27.54 20.26 11.79
C ASP A 14 -26.69 19.02 12.12
N ILE A 15 -26.07 18.93 13.30
CA ILE A 15 -25.30 17.71 13.68
C ILE A 15 -26.22 16.62 14.24
N VAL A 16 -27.34 17.00 14.87
CA VAL A 16 -28.26 16.04 15.51
C VAL A 16 -29.14 15.33 14.47
N ASN A 17 -29.49 16.01 13.37
CA ASN A 17 -30.34 15.42 12.32
C ASN A 17 -29.66 14.30 11.51
N GLY A 18 -28.33 14.31 11.36
CA GLY A 18 -27.63 13.25 10.63
C GLY A 18 -27.63 11.88 11.34
N PHE A 19 -27.82 11.85 12.66
CA PHE A 19 -27.77 10.61 13.44
C PHE A 19 -29.15 9.98 13.68
N GLU A 20 -30.23 10.77 13.56
CA GLU A 20 -31.62 10.30 13.69
C GLU A 20 -32.11 9.65 12.39
N GLU A 21 -31.70 10.14 11.20
CA GLU A 21 -32.00 9.47 9.91
C GLU A 21 -31.38 8.06 9.80
N PHE A 22 -30.28 7.78 10.52
CA PHE A 22 -29.65 6.45 10.56
C PHE A 22 -30.40 5.43 11.43
N LYS A 23 -31.24 5.88 12.36
CA LYS A 23 -31.97 4.97 13.28
C LYS A 23 -33.33 4.55 12.74
N GLU A 24 -33.94 5.33 11.85
CA GLU A 24 -35.31 5.08 11.39
C GLU A 24 -35.44 3.98 10.34
N PHE A 25 -34.32 3.46 9.79
CA PHE A 25 -34.37 2.35 8.82
C PHE A 25 -34.40 0.95 9.45
N TYR A 26 -34.33 0.83 10.78
CA TYR A 26 -34.43 -0.48 11.45
C TYR A 26 -35.56 -0.52 12.48
N PRO A 27 -36.74 -1.05 12.14
CA PRO A 27 -37.70 -1.45 13.14
C PRO A 27 -37.17 -2.69 13.87
N ASN A 28 -36.56 -2.45 15.03
CA ASN A 28 -36.14 -3.47 15.97
C ASN A 28 -37.34 -4.28 16.47
N LYS A 29 -37.54 -5.51 15.97
CA LYS A 29 -38.23 -6.57 16.73
C LYS A 29 -37.71 -7.97 16.41
N ASN A 30 -37.15 -8.55 17.47
CA ASN A 30 -37.17 -9.95 17.88
C ASN A 30 -35.84 -10.71 17.78
N LYS A 31 -35.40 -11.14 18.96
CA LYS A 31 -34.30 -12.04 19.27
C LYS A 31 -34.47 -13.39 18.56
N GLU A 32 -33.92 -13.49 17.37
CA GLU A 32 -33.36 -14.73 16.84
C GLU A 32 -32.04 -14.32 16.18
N ASN A 33 -31.02 -15.18 16.25
CA ASN A 33 -29.66 -14.92 15.77
C ASN A 33 -29.65 -14.25 14.39
N ILE A 34 -29.59 -12.92 14.36
CA ILE A 34 -28.97 -12.19 13.25
C ILE A 34 -27.48 -12.40 13.43
N GLY A 35 -27.04 -13.61 13.11
CA GLY A 35 -25.77 -13.72 12.41
C GLY A 35 -25.93 -12.79 11.22
N PHE A 36 -25.39 -11.58 11.34
CA PHE A 36 -24.77 -10.99 10.17
C PHE A 36 -23.84 -12.11 9.72
N ASP A 37 -24.22 -12.81 8.66
CA ASP A 37 -23.22 -13.38 7.78
C ASP A 37 -22.42 -12.17 7.34
N LEU A 38 -21.41 -11.83 8.16
CA LEU A 38 -20.22 -11.08 7.80
C LEU A 38 -19.38 -11.96 6.85
N ASP A 39 -20.07 -12.71 6.00
CA ASP A 39 -19.62 -13.66 5.00
C ASP A 39 -19.79 -13.01 3.62
N SER A 40 -19.94 -11.67 3.58
CA SER A 40 -19.26 -10.94 2.51
C SER A 40 -17.77 -11.18 2.76
N HIS A 41 -17.25 -12.27 2.19
CA HIS A 41 -15.82 -12.52 2.07
C HIS A 41 -15.19 -11.22 1.53
N ILE A 42 -14.71 -10.34 2.41
CA ILE A 42 -13.69 -9.38 2.04
C ILE A 42 -12.54 -10.29 1.72
N LYS A 43 -12.34 -10.53 0.42
CA LYS A 43 -11.27 -11.41 -0.03
C LYS A 43 -9.98 -10.88 0.54
N ASP A 44 -9.22 -11.75 1.18
CA ASP A 44 -7.91 -11.37 1.69
C ASP A 44 -7.03 -11.13 0.48
N ASP A 45 -6.87 -9.85 0.13
CA ASP A 45 -6.30 -9.38 -1.12
C ASP A 45 -5.12 -8.45 -0.83
N TYR A 46 -3.93 -8.89 -1.19
CA TYR A 46 -2.71 -8.15 -0.91
C TYR A 46 -1.53 -8.64 -1.72
N TRP A 47 -0.52 -7.78 -1.81
CA TRP A 47 0.76 -8.11 -2.39
C TRP A 47 1.79 -8.38 -1.29
N ILE A 48 2.70 -9.32 -1.56
CA ILE A 48 3.90 -9.56 -0.76
C ILE A 48 5.14 -9.50 -1.64
N ILE A 49 6.31 -9.35 -1.04
CA ILE A 49 7.58 -9.62 -1.70
C ILE A 49 7.84 -11.14 -1.62
N GLU A 50 7.84 -11.82 -2.76
CA GLU A 50 8.16 -13.25 -2.87
C GLU A 50 9.64 -13.48 -2.58
N PHE A 51 10.49 -12.65 -3.21
CA PHE A 51 11.93 -12.79 -3.16
C PHE A 51 12.59 -11.49 -3.62
N ASN A 52 13.78 -11.20 -3.10
CA ASN A 52 14.65 -10.16 -3.64
C ASN A 52 16.08 -10.66 -3.81
N GLU A 53 16.71 -10.29 -4.93
CA GLU A 53 18.15 -10.46 -5.09
C GLU A 53 18.88 -9.52 -4.12
N GLY A 54 19.90 -10.04 -3.43
CA GLY A 54 20.78 -9.23 -2.57
C GLY A 54 21.92 -8.60 -3.36
N SER A 55 22.54 -7.58 -2.76
CA SER A 55 23.79 -6.96 -3.23
C SER A 55 24.53 -6.35 -2.04
N SER A 56 25.71 -5.75 -2.24
CA SER A 56 26.38 -5.04 -1.14
C SER A 56 25.57 -3.85 -0.62
N LEU A 57 24.67 -3.33 -1.46
CA LEU A 57 23.79 -2.21 -1.15
C LEU A 57 22.39 -2.64 -0.68
N ILE A 58 22.06 -3.94 -0.78
CA ILE A 58 20.81 -4.56 -0.33
C ILE A 58 21.13 -5.76 0.57
N GLU A 59 21.40 -5.48 1.85
CA GLU A 59 21.70 -6.52 2.84
C GLU A 59 20.44 -7.12 3.47
N LYS A 60 19.32 -6.39 3.41
CA LYS A 60 18.05 -6.79 4.04
C LYS A 60 17.31 -7.81 3.18
N ASP A 61 16.80 -8.86 3.82
CA ASP A 61 15.86 -9.81 3.23
C ASP A 61 14.42 -9.30 3.40
N TYR A 62 13.72 -9.14 2.29
CA TYR A 62 12.36 -8.65 2.24
C TYR A 62 11.32 -9.75 2.04
N THR A 63 11.76 -11.00 1.89
CA THR A 63 10.90 -12.15 1.63
C THR A 63 9.73 -12.26 2.63
N GLY A 64 8.52 -12.39 2.09
CA GLY A 64 7.28 -12.56 2.86
C GLY A 64 6.71 -11.27 3.46
N GLN A 65 7.36 -10.11 3.28
CA GLN A 65 6.81 -8.84 3.78
C GLN A 65 5.63 -8.38 2.93
N ARG A 66 4.53 -7.99 3.60
CA ARG A 66 3.35 -7.41 2.94
C ARG A 66 3.67 -6.02 2.43
N LEU A 67 3.18 -5.72 1.24
CA LEU A 67 3.38 -4.43 0.59
C LEU A 67 2.73 -3.32 1.41
N THR A 68 3.52 -2.33 1.82
CA THR A 68 3.07 -1.08 2.42
C THR A 68 3.72 0.10 1.70
N LYS A 69 3.21 1.30 1.94
CA LYS A 69 3.76 2.50 1.32
C LYS A 69 5.21 2.71 1.75
N GLU A 70 5.48 2.52 3.04
CA GLU A 70 6.80 2.70 3.65
C GLU A 70 7.80 1.68 3.08
N LEU A 71 7.36 0.43 2.86
CA LEU A 71 8.19 -0.60 2.27
C LEU A 71 8.53 -0.27 0.80
N LEU A 72 7.57 0.23 0.02
CA LEU A 72 7.83 0.68 -1.35
C LEU A 72 8.73 1.93 -1.38
N ASP A 73 8.51 2.89 -0.47
CA ASP A 73 9.38 4.06 -0.34
C ASP A 73 10.83 3.62 -0.05
N GLU A 74 11.03 2.64 0.83
CA GLU A 74 12.36 2.07 1.14
C GLU A 74 13.01 1.44 -0.11
N ILE A 75 12.26 0.65 -0.89
CA ILE A 75 12.77 0.03 -2.13
C ILE A 75 13.13 1.09 -3.18
N ARG A 76 12.36 2.18 -3.27
CA ARG A 76 12.66 3.34 -4.15
C ARG A 76 13.93 4.07 -3.74
N GLU A 77 14.21 4.16 -2.44
CA GLU A 77 15.46 4.75 -1.96
C GLU A 77 16.66 3.87 -2.32
N ILE A 78 16.49 2.55 -2.25
CA ILE A 78 17.50 1.58 -2.68
C ILE A 78 17.76 1.70 -4.19
N ASP A 79 16.72 1.82 -5.00
CA ASP A 79 16.82 2.01 -6.46
C ASP A 79 17.71 3.20 -6.82
N GLU A 80 17.45 4.36 -6.21
CA GLU A 80 18.27 5.55 -6.41
C GLU A 80 19.68 5.42 -5.83
N LYS A 81 19.83 4.75 -4.69
CA LYS A 81 21.14 4.53 -4.07
C LYS A 81 22.04 3.72 -5.00
N ILE A 82 21.54 2.64 -5.59
CA ILE A 82 22.30 1.82 -6.53
C ILE A 82 22.59 2.61 -7.80
N ARG A 83 21.60 3.32 -8.37
CA ARG A 83 21.81 4.16 -9.56
C ARG A 83 22.92 5.21 -9.33
N LEU A 84 22.89 5.88 -8.17
CA LEU A 84 23.88 6.89 -7.82
C LEU A 84 25.26 6.28 -7.58
N HIS A 85 25.34 5.15 -6.89
CA HIS A 85 26.61 4.42 -6.69
C HIS A 85 27.24 4.04 -8.02
N ASN A 86 26.47 3.38 -8.89
CA ASN A 86 26.92 2.95 -10.21
C ASN A 86 27.39 4.14 -11.06
N LYS A 87 26.67 5.26 -11.02
CA LYS A 87 27.05 6.48 -11.76
C LYS A 87 28.27 7.22 -11.19
N THR A 88 28.59 7.06 -9.90
CA THR A 88 29.64 7.86 -9.24
C THR A 88 30.92 7.10 -8.99
N LEU A 89 30.82 5.80 -8.71
CA LEU A 89 31.94 4.91 -8.40
C LEU A 89 32.06 3.79 -9.43
N GLY A 90 30.92 3.30 -9.93
CA GLY A 90 30.85 2.20 -10.89
C GLY A 90 31.20 2.59 -12.33
N GLU A 91 31.31 3.88 -12.66
CA GLU A 91 31.67 4.38 -13.99
C GLU A 91 32.87 5.32 -13.91
N ASP A 92 33.81 5.17 -14.85
CA ASP A 92 34.92 6.12 -15.03
C ASP A 92 34.52 7.37 -15.82
N GLU A 93 35.46 8.29 -16.06
CA GLU A 93 35.20 9.53 -16.80
C GLU A 93 34.75 9.32 -18.26
N TYR A 94 34.91 8.11 -18.79
CA TYR A 94 34.49 7.70 -20.14
C TYR A 94 33.20 6.87 -20.13
N GLY A 95 32.57 6.67 -18.96
CA GLY A 95 31.38 5.83 -18.79
C GLY A 95 31.67 4.33 -18.86
N GLN A 96 32.92 3.91 -18.64
CA GLN A 96 33.27 2.49 -18.58
C GLN A 96 33.06 1.94 -17.18
N MET A 97 32.49 0.74 -17.10
CA MET A 97 32.25 0.04 -15.83
C MET A 97 33.57 -0.25 -15.10
N THR A 98 33.62 0.08 -13.82
CA THR A 98 34.73 -0.21 -12.91
C THR A 98 34.42 -1.44 -12.06
N ASP A 99 35.41 -1.88 -11.27
CA ASP A 99 35.23 -2.98 -10.29
C ASP A 99 34.24 -2.62 -9.17
N GLU A 100 33.88 -1.34 -9.02
CA GLU A 100 32.92 -0.86 -8.02
C GLU A 100 31.47 -0.90 -8.52
N TRP A 101 31.23 -1.37 -9.75
CA TRP A 101 29.87 -1.49 -10.29
C TRP A 101 29.07 -2.57 -9.57
N GLU A 102 27.95 -2.19 -8.96
CA GLU A 102 27.11 -3.08 -8.13
C GLU A 102 26.03 -3.83 -8.92
N GLY A 103 25.85 -3.50 -10.21
CA GLY A 103 24.82 -4.13 -11.02
C GLY A 103 23.42 -3.67 -10.65
N TYR A 104 22.47 -4.55 -10.93
CA TYR A 104 21.04 -4.36 -10.69
C TYR A 104 20.52 -5.57 -9.92
N SER A 105 19.50 -5.35 -9.10
CA SER A 105 18.88 -6.40 -8.29
C SER A 105 17.40 -6.53 -8.64
N LYS A 106 16.87 -7.76 -8.69
CA LYS A 106 15.44 -8.00 -8.96
C LYS A 106 14.64 -8.13 -7.67
N PHE A 107 13.47 -7.52 -7.64
CA PHE A 107 12.42 -7.76 -6.66
C PHE A 107 11.25 -8.46 -7.32
N TYR A 108 10.76 -9.53 -6.69
CA TYR A 108 9.64 -10.34 -7.12
C TYR A 108 8.52 -10.20 -6.11
N PHE A 109 7.29 -10.02 -6.61
CA PHE A 109 6.11 -9.78 -5.82
C PHE A 109 5.02 -10.77 -6.21
N ASP A 110 4.32 -11.31 -5.21
CA ASP A 110 3.17 -12.18 -5.41
C ASP A 110 1.90 -11.45 -5.01
N HIS A 111 0.89 -11.51 -5.89
CA HIS A 111 -0.47 -11.12 -5.55
C HIS A 111 -1.20 -12.30 -4.93
N ILE A 112 -1.65 -12.14 -3.68
CA ILE A 112 -2.38 -13.16 -2.96
C ILE A 112 -3.84 -12.74 -2.82
N VAL A 113 -4.74 -13.63 -3.24
CA VAL A 113 -6.19 -13.50 -3.04
C VAL A 113 -6.72 -14.78 -2.41
N ASP A 114 -7.35 -14.64 -1.24
CA ASP A 114 -7.89 -15.76 -0.45
C ASP A 114 -6.85 -16.87 -0.22
N GLY A 115 -5.61 -16.46 0.09
CA GLY A 115 -4.49 -17.37 0.37
C GLY A 115 -3.91 -18.09 -0.86
N LYS A 116 -4.32 -17.72 -2.07
CA LYS A 116 -3.77 -18.25 -3.33
C LYS A 116 -3.00 -17.16 -4.08
N ILE A 117 -1.85 -17.53 -4.63
CA ILE A 117 -1.13 -16.66 -5.54
C ILE A 117 -1.92 -16.62 -6.86
N VAL A 118 -2.29 -15.41 -7.28
CA VAL A 118 -3.10 -15.17 -8.49
C VAL A 118 -2.36 -14.38 -9.56
N ASP A 119 -1.29 -13.68 -9.20
CA ASP A 119 -0.45 -12.92 -10.12
C ASP A 119 0.98 -12.78 -9.57
N HIS A 120 1.93 -12.46 -10.46
CA HIS A 120 3.33 -12.23 -10.14
C HIS A 120 3.80 -10.93 -10.80
N TYR A 121 4.59 -10.12 -10.09
CA TYR A 121 5.18 -8.89 -10.60
C TYR A 121 6.69 -8.85 -10.33
N LYS A 122 7.44 -8.20 -11.23
CA LYS A 122 8.90 -8.11 -11.12
C LYS A 122 9.37 -6.69 -11.43
N ILE A 123 10.26 -6.16 -10.61
CA ILE A 123 10.94 -4.87 -10.83
C ILE A 123 12.45 -5.08 -10.79
N ASP A 124 13.16 -4.43 -11.70
CA ASP A 124 14.62 -4.33 -11.68
C ASP A 124 15.01 -3.04 -10.90
N ILE A 125 15.82 -3.18 -9.86
CA ILE A 125 16.26 -2.11 -8.95
C ILE A 125 17.72 -1.76 -9.24
N GLY A 126 17.97 -0.47 -9.43
CA GLY A 126 19.27 0.14 -9.75
C GLY A 126 19.26 1.01 -10.99
N ASP A 127 18.19 0.96 -11.81
CA ASP A 127 18.01 1.87 -12.96
C ASP A 127 17.51 3.25 -12.53
N GLY A 128 16.98 3.36 -11.31
CA GLY A 128 16.45 4.56 -10.68
C GLY A 128 15.00 4.83 -10.97
N ASN A 129 14.44 5.69 -10.12
CA ASN A 129 13.00 5.89 -9.98
C ASN A 129 12.37 6.51 -11.22
N GLU A 130 13.13 7.21 -12.06
CA GLU A 130 12.63 7.76 -13.32
C GLU A 130 12.30 6.64 -14.31
N ILE A 131 13.17 5.62 -14.40
CA ILE A 131 12.95 4.47 -15.28
C ILE A 131 11.87 3.57 -14.69
N ASN A 132 11.93 3.31 -13.39
CA ASN A 132 11.01 2.44 -12.66
C ASN A 132 9.70 3.13 -12.21
N GLN A 133 9.44 4.36 -12.68
CA GLN A 133 8.31 5.16 -12.18
C GLN A 133 6.98 4.40 -12.28
N ARG A 134 6.70 3.83 -13.45
CA ARG A 134 5.44 3.13 -13.73
C ARG A 134 5.29 1.87 -12.89
N ASP A 135 6.39 1.16 -12.65
CA ASP A 135 6.39 -0.05 -11.84
C ASP A 135 6.05 0.25 -10.38
N PHE A 136 6.65 1.30 -9.82
CA PHE A 136 6.33 1.75 -8.48
C PHE A 136 4.91 2.31 -8.39
N GLU A 137 4.45 3.10 -9.37
CA GLU A 137 3.07 3.62 -9.40
C GLU A 137 2.05 2.49 -9.40
N PHE A 138 2.25 1.45 -10.23
CA PHE A 138 1.42 0.26 -10.24
C PHE A 138 1.33 -0.39 -8.86
N LEU A 139 2.48 -0.60 -8.19
CA LEU A 139 2.52 -1.23 -6.87
C LEU A 139 1.90 -0.37 -5.76
N TYR A 140 2.11 0.96 -5.78
CA TYR A 140 1.43 1.87 -4.84
C TYR A 140 -0.07 1.82 -5.01
N GLU A 141 -0.54 1.77 -6.24
CA GLU A 141 -1.95 1.65 -6.54
C GLU A 141 -2.56 0.35 -6.00
N GLN A 142 -1.79 -0.72 -5.83
CA GLN A 142 -2.30 -1.97 -5.26
C GLN A 142 -2.47 -1.92 -3.74
N ILE A 143 -1.83 -0.96 -3.05
CA ILE A 143 -1.90 -0.88 -1.59
C ILE A 143 -3.32 -0.50 -1.16
N GLY A 144 -3.94 -1.40 -0.39
CA GLY A 144 -5.28 -1.19 0.16
C GLY A 144 -6.42 -1.43 -0.82
N LYS A 145 -6.14 -1.81 -2.08
CA LYS A 145 -7.18 -2.26 -3.01
C LYS A 145 -7.56 -3.71 -2.74
N SER A 146 -8.83 -4.03 -2.99
CA SER A 146 -9.29 -5.41 -3.18
C SER A 146 -9.66 -5.62 -4.65
N GLN A 147 -9.52 -6.83 -5.19
CA GLN A 147 -9.86 -7.19 -6.57
C GLN A 147 -11.33 -6.88 -6.94
N ILE A 148 -12.19 -6.65 -5.95
CA ILE A 148 -13.57 -6.20 -6.17
C ILE A 148 -13.59 -4.80 -6.81
N GLU A 149 -12.66 -3.92 -6.47
CA GLU A 149 -12.60 -2.55 -6.99
C GLU A 149 -11.97 -2.48 -8.40
N LEU A 150 -10.95 -3.33 -8.68
CA LEU A 150 -10.27 -3.35 -9.98
C LEU A 150 -11.16 -3.90 -11.11
N ASN A 151 -11.99 -4.92 -10.82
CA ASN A 151 -12.90 -5.51 -11.81
C ASN A 151 -14.11 -4.63 -12.15
N GLN A 152 -14.39 -3.58 -11.36
CA GLN A 152 -15.48 -2.62 -11.63
C GLN A 152 -15.05 -1.45 -12.53
N THR A 153 -13.76 -1.34 -12.88
CA THR A 153 -13.24 -0.23 -13.69
C THR A 153 -13.02 -0.62 -15.17
N ILE A 154 -13.36 -1.86 -15.54
CA ILE A 154 -13.34 -2.35 -16.93
C ILE A 154 -14.80 -2.46 -17.43
N GLU A 155 -15.41 -1.32 -17.77
CA GLU A 155 -16.60 -1.24 -18.65
C GLU A 155 -16.38 -0.18 -19.73
#